data_AF-A0A1V9BC16-F1
#
_entry.id   AF-A0A1V9BC16-F1
#
_cell.length_a   1.000
_cell.length_b   1.000
_cell.length_c   1.000
_cell.angle_alpha   90.00
_cell.angle_beta   90.00
_cell.angle_gamma   90.00
#
_symmetry.space_group_name_H-M   'P 1'
#
loop_
_entity.id
_entity.type
_entity.pdbx_description
1 polymer ?
#
loop_
_entity_poly.entity_id
_entity_poly.type
_entity_poly.pdbx_seq_one_letter_code
_entity_poly.pdbx_strand_id
1 'polypeptide(L)'
;MERKLFEAKLLGEIYRIQKHLGIYNGTDGRIYGLLNGVQEDIEAEIDNLKFISSEEVNLVCDELDPYYKGEKDLSEMPNYKELEMKLERKGLHRDKLISILEYLYLNERYTIEIEKLKSGVKFAKEYI
;
A
#
# COMPACT_ATOMS: atom_id res chain seq x y z
N MET A 1 16.00 9.41 18.29
CA MET A 1 17.16 9.18 17.39
C MET A 1 17.63 7.73 17.46
N GLU A 2 17.86 7.18 18.67
CA GLU A 2 18.28 5.77 18.85
C GLU A 2 17.34 4.73 18.20
N ARG A 3 16.02 4.89 18.33
CA ARG A 3 15.04 3.96 17.74
C ARG A 3 15.15 3.87 16.21
N LYS A 4 15.23 5.00 15.52
CA LYS A 4 15.40 5.05 14.05
C LYS A 4 16.68 4.36 13.60
N LEU A 5 17.77 4.52 14.36
CA LEU A 5 19.04 3.88 14.06
C LEU A 5 18.99 2.36 14.28
N PHE A 6 18.32 1.91 15.33
CA PHE A 6 18.10 0.49 15.57
C PHE A 6 17.25 -0.16 14.45
N GLU A 7 16.15 0.50 14.05
CA GLU A 7 15.28 0.06 12.95
C GLU A 7 16.03 0.03 11.61
N ALA A 8 16.86 1.03 11.32
CA ALA A 8 17.71 1.05 10.13
C ALA A 8 18.70 -0.12 10.10
N LYS A 9 19.33 -0.44 11.24
CA LYS A 9 20.24 -1.59 11.33
C LYS A 9 19.52 -2.91 11.06
N LEU A 10 18.33 -3.10 11.63
CA LEU A 10 17.51 -4.28 11.36
C LEU A 10 17.16 -4.39 9.87
N LEU A 11 16.75 -3.30 9.25
CA LEU A 11 16.43 -3.27 7.82
C LEU A 11 17.65 -3.57 6.95
N GLY A 12 18.82 -3.00 7.29
CA GLY A 12 20.08 -3.29 6.62
C GLY A 12 20.48 -4.77 6.71
N GLU A 13 20.26 -5.40 7.87
CA GLU A 13 20.47 -6.84 8.04
C GLU A 13 19.52 -7.67 7.17
N ILE A 14 18.24 -7.29 7.09
CA ILE A 14 17.26 -7.95 6.22
C ILE A 14 17.67 -7.84 4.76
N TYR A 15 18.07 -6.65 4.28
CA TYR A 15 18.52 -6.45 2.90
C TYR A 15 19.80 -7.24 2.58
N ARG A 16 20.73 -7.36 3.53
CA ARG A 16 21.91 -8.20 3.38
C ARG A 16 21.55 -9.67 3.16
N ILE A 17 20.62 -10.19 3.96
CA ILE A 17 20.12 -11.56 3.83
C ILE A 17 19.38 -11.75 2.51
N GLN A 18 18.44 -10.86 2.17
CA GLN A 18 17.68 -10.93 0.92
C GLN A 18 18.57 -10.85 -0.31
N LYS A 19 19.65 -10.05 -0.26
CA LYS A 19 20.62 -9.96 -1.35
C LYS A 19 21.38 -11.28 -1.53
N HIS A 20 21.79 -11.91 -0.43
CA HIS A 20 22.43 -13.23 -0.48
C HIS A 20 21.50 -14.30 -1.08
N LEU A 21 20.19 -14.19 -0.85
CA LEU A 21 19.17 -15.07 -1.41
C LEU A 21 18.75 -14.72 -2.85
N GLY A 22 19.30 -13.64 -3.44
CA GLY A 22 18.91 -13.18 -4.78
C GLY A 22 17.54 -12.51 -4.86
N ILE A 23 16.95 -12.11 -3.73
CA ILE A 23 15.63 -11.47 -3.62
C ILE A 23 15.75 -9.95 -3.75
N TYR A 24 16.80 -9.37 -3.15
CA TYR A 24 17.04 -7.92 -3.15
C TYR A 24 18.15 -7.54 -4.13
N ASN A 25 17.88 -6.55 -4.98
CA ASN A 25 18.79 -6.08 -6.04
C ASN A 25 19.45 -4.72 -5.74
N GLY A 26 19.32 -4.19 -4.52
CA GLY A 26 19.95 -2.93 -4.12
C GLY A 26 21.47 -3.03 -3.93
N THR A 27 22.10 -1.88 -3.74
CA THR A 27 23.57 -1.76 -3.67
C THR A 27 24.12 -2.17 -2.30
N ASP A 28 25.37 -2.65 -2.27
CA ASP A 28 26.05 -2.91 -0.98
C ASP A 28 26.31 -1.61 -0.21
N GLY A 29 26.44 -0.49 -0.91
CA GLY A 29 26.52 0.84 -0.30
C GLY A 29 25.27 1.19 0.51
N ARG A 30 24.08 0.90 -0.03
CA ARG A 30 22.80 1.11 0.68
C ARG A 30 22.72 0.29 1.97
N ILE A 31 23.07 -0.99 1.88
CA ILE A 31 23.12 -1.90 3.03
C ILE A 31 24.11 -1.38 4.08
N TYR A 32 25.32 -1.00 3.64
CA TYR A 32 26.33 -0.43 4.53
C TYR A 32 25.84 0.85 5.21
N GLY A 33 25.19 1.74 4.47
CA GLY A 33 24.64 2.99 5.00
C GLY A 33 23.62 2.77 6.10
N LEU A 34 22.66 1.87 5.89
CA LEU A 34 21.67 1.49 6.91
C LEU A 34 22.30 0.88 8.16
N LEU A 35 23.30 -0.01 8.00
CA LEU A 35 23.99 -0.65 9.11
C LEU A 35 24.85 0.32 9.94
N ASN A 36 25.33 1.41 9.35
CA ASN A 36 26.25 2.35 9.99
C ASN A 36 25.62 3.70 10.33
N GLY A 37 24.32 3.89 10.03
CA GLY A 37 23.61 5.10 10.41
C GLY A 37 23.82 6.28 9.46
N VAL A 38 24.09 6.03 8.18
CA VAL A 38 24.15 7.09 7.16
C VAL A 38 22.75 7.70 7.01
N GLN A 39 22.62 8.98 7.37
CA GLN A 39 21.34 9.65 7.50
C GLN A 39 20.54 9.65 6.20
N GLU A 40 21.18 9.97 5.07
CA GLU A 40 20.55 9.96 3.74
C GLU A 40 19.96 8.59 3.41
N ASP A 41 20.65 7.52 3.82
CA ASP A 41 20.16 6.17 3.55
C ASP A 41 18.92 5.82 4.39
N ILE A 42 18.91 6.25 5.65
CA ILE A 42 17.77 6.06 6.55
C ILE A 42 16.56 6.87 6.08
N GLU A 43 16.76 8.14 5.74
CA GLU A 43 15.69 9.05 5.32
C GLU A 43 15.03 8.56 4.04
N ALA A 44 15.80 8.11 3.06
CA ALA A 44 15.24 7.56 1.84
C ALA A 44 14.39 6.29 2.07
N GLU A 45 14.68 5.46 3.09
CA GLU A 45 13.76 4.35 3.43
C GLU A 45 12.47 4.84 4.06
N ILE A 46 12.56 5.82 4.96
CA ILE A 46 11.40 6.39 5.64
C ILE A 46 10.48 7.11 4.66
N ASP A 47 11.05 7.90 3.74
CA ASP A 47 10.28 8.64 2.73
C ASP A 47 9.61 7.71 1.73
N ASN A 48 10.17 6.52 1.51
CA ASN A 48 9.56 5.47 0.70
C ASN A 48 8.46 4.69 1.43
N LEU A 49 8.27 4.88 2.74
CA LEU A 49 7.10 4.33 3.45
C LEU A 49 5.86 5.07 2.96
N LYS A 50 5.22 4.53 1.91
CA LYS A 50 3.95 4.99 1.36
C LYS A 50 2.82 4.84 2.38
N PHE A 51 2.81 5.69 3.39
CA PHE A 51 1.89 5.61 4.51
C PHE A 51 0.44 5.77 4.03
N ILE A 52 -0.44 4.91 4.50
CA ILE A 52 -1.88 4.98 4.25
C ILE A 52 -2.54 5.37 5.56
N SER A 53 -3.20 6.52 5.60
CA SER A 53 -3.85 7.02 6.80
C SER A 53 -5.25 6.43 6.98
N SER A 54 -5.78 6.50 8.21
CA SER A 54 -7.16 6.05 8.48
C SER A 54 -8.19 6.90 7.72
N GLU A 55 -7.92 8.19 7.51
CA GLU A 55 -8.75 9.06 6.70
C GLU A 55 -8.80 8.59 5.24
N GLU A 56 -7.65 8.19 4.67
CA GLU A 56 -7.58 7.64 3.32
C GLU A 56 -8.37 6.33 3.19
N VAL A 57 -8.29 5.45 4.19
CA VAL A 57 -9.11 4.22 4.25
C VAL A 57 -10.61 4.56 4.33
N ASN A 58 -10.97 5.53 5.17
CA ASN A 58 -12.36 5.96 5.34
C ASN A 58 -12.93 6.56 4.05
N LEU A 59 -12.14 7.35 3.30
CA LEU A 59 -12.56 7.88 2.01
C LEU A 59 -12.97 6.79 1.02
N VAL A 60 -12.27 5.65 1.02
CA VAL A 60 -12.64 4.49 0.19
C VAL A 60 -13.87 3.79 0.77
N CYS A 61 -13.93 3.57 2.08
CA CYS A 61 -15.09 2.96 2.74
C CYS A 61 -16.38 3.75 2.45
N ASP A 62 -16.36 5.08 2.53
CA ASP A 62 -17.51 5.94 2.27
C ASP A 62 -18.09 5.77 0.86
N GLU A 63 -17.24 5.42 -0.12
CA GLU A 63 -17.67 5.17 -1.51
C GLU A 63 -18.25 3.76 -1.70
N LEU A 64 -17.78 2.78 -0.92
CA LEU A 64 -18.24 1.38 -1.01
C LEU A 64 -19.43 1.08 -0.09
N ASP A 65 -19.53 1.78 1.04
CA ASP A 65 -20.53 1.59 2.10
C ASP A 65 -21.98 1.56 1.61
N PRO A 66 -22.43 2.47 0.71
CA PRO A 66 -23.80 2.43 0.21
C PRO A 66 -24.14 1.12 -0.52
N TYR A 67 -23.17 0.53 -1.22
CA TYR A 67 -23.37 -0.74 -1.94
C TYR A 67 -23.29 -1.92 -0.97
N TYR A 68 -22.31 -1.89 -0.07
CA TYR A 68 -22.08 -2.92 0.94
C TYR A 68 -23.22 -3.07 1.95
N LYS A 69 -23.84 -1.94 2.35
CA LYS A 69 -24.99 -1.91 3.26
C LYS A 69 -26.32 -2.18 2.55
N GLY A 70 -26.32 -2.35 1.23
CA GLY A 70 -27.52 -2.55 0.42
C GLY A 70 -28.39 -1.31 0.27
N GLU A 71 -27.85 -0.11 0.50
CA GLU A 71 -28.53 1.18 0.28
C GLU A 71 -28.59 1.53 -1.22
N LYS A 72 -27.64 1.01 -2.00
CA LYS A 72 -27.59 1.10 -3.47
C LYS A 72 -27.37 -0.28 -4.08
N ASP A 73 -27.87 -0.44 -5.31
CA ASP A 73 -27.67 -1.66 -6.07
C ASP A 73 -26.22 -1.73 -6.59
N LEU A 74 -25.62 -2.92 -6.55
CA LEU A 74 -24.27 -3.14 -7.09
C LEU A 74 -24.18 -2.73 -8.56
N SER A 75 -25.24 -2.88 -9.37
CA SER A 75 -25.31 -2.45 -10.77
C SER A 75 -25.05 -0.96 -10.97
N GLU A 76 -25.37 -0.13 -9.98
CA GLU A 76 -25.15 1.33 -9.95
C GLU A 76 -23.74 1.72 -9.45
N MET A 77 -22.91 0.72 -9.10
CA MET A 77 -21.56 0.96 -8.63
C MET A 77 -20.67 1.51 -9.76
N PRO A 78 -19.91 2.59 -9.51
CA PRO A 78 -18.99 3.13 -10.50
C PRO A 78 -17.95 2.09 -10.90
N ASN A 79 -17.47 2.15 -12.14
CA ASN A 79 -16.32 1.36 -12.52
C ASN A 79 -15.05 1.89 -11.85
N TYR A 80 -13.96 1.12 -11.90
CA TYR A 80 -12.71 1.50 -11.23
C TYR A 80 -12.20 2.90 -11.62
N LYS A 81 -12.27 3.27 -12.90
CA LYS A 81 -11.76 4.56 -13.38
C LYS A 81 -12.59 5.72 -12.85
N GLU A 82 -13.90 5.55 -12.76
CA GLU A 82 -14.80 6.53 -12.17
C GLU A 82 -14.54 6.72 -10.67
N LEU A 83 -14.36 5.61 -9.94
CA LEU A 83 -14.02 5.63 -8.53
C LEU A 83 -12.66 6.30 -8.30
N GLU A 84 -11.64 5.94 -9.09
CA GLU A 84 -10.30 6.52 -9.07
C GLU A 84 -10.36 8.04 -9.28
N MET A 85 -11.03 8.50 -10.34
CA MET A 85 -11.19 9.93 -10.62
C MET A 85 -11.92 10.67 -9.49
N LYS A 86 -12.89 10.03 -8.84
CA LYS A 86 -13.64 10.63 -7.73
C LYS A 86 -12.76 10.78 -6.49
N LEU A 87 -11.96 9.77 -6.18
CA LEU A 87 -11.08 9.74 -5.01
C LEU A 87 -9.81 10.58 -5.21
N GLU A 88 -9.29 10.67 -6.43
CA GLU A 88 -8.18 11.55 -6.79
C GLU A 88 -8.53 13.03 -6.54
N ARG A 89 -9.78 13.44 -6.83
CA ARG A 89 -10.29 14.78 -6.47
C ARG A 89 -10.35 15.05 -4.97
N LYS A 90 -10.36 13.99 -4.15
CA LYS A 90 -10.28 14.08 -2.68
C LYS A 90 -8.85 13.92 -2.16
N GLY A 91 -7.85 13.86 -3.04
CA GLY A 91 -6.43 13.75 -2.70
C GLY A 91 -5.91 12.32 -2.55
N LEU A 92 -6.70 11.30 -2.89
CA LEU A 92 -6.26 9.91 -2.82
C LEU A 92 -5.65 9.46 -4.15
N HIS A 93 -4.35 9.19 -4.16
CA HIS A 93 -3.65 8.71 -5.35
C HIS A 93 -3.93 7.23 -5.65
N ARG A 94 -3.81 6.88 -6.95
CA ARG A 94 -4.06 5.53 -7.47
C ARG A 94 -3.35 4.41 -6.71
N ASP A 95 -2.07 4.61 -6.40
CA ASP A 95 -1.26 3.58 -5.76
C ASP A 95 -1.78 3.24 -4.36
N LYS A 96 -2.17 4.27 -3.59
CA LYS A 96 -2.84 4.06 -2.29
C LYS A 96 -4.22 3.46 -2.44
N LEU A 97 -5.01 3.86 -3.43
CA LEU A 97 -6.33 3.27 -3.68
C LEU A 97 -6.23 1.75 -3.89
N ILE A 98 -5.29 1.29 -4.72
CA ILE A 98 -5.07 -0.15 -4.95
C ILE A 98 -4.71 -0.85 -3.63
N SER A 99 -3.78 -0.28 -2.86
CA SER A 99 -3.37 -0.85 -1.57
C SER A 99 -4.51 -0.89 -0.55
N ILE A 100 -5.37 0.13 -0.50
CA ILE A 100 -6.54 0.16 0.39
C ILE A 100 -7.57 -0.88 -0.01
N LEU A 101 -7.89 -0.99 -1.31
CA LEU A 101 -8.83 -2.00 -1.80
C LEU A 101 -8.30 -3.42 -1.52
N GLU A 102 -7.02 -3.68 -1.75
CA GLU A 102 -6.40 -4.97 -1.40
C GLU A 102 -6.46 -5.23 0.11
N TYR A 103 -6.11 -4.23 0.93
CA TYR A 103 -6.19 -4.31 2.38
C TYR A 103 -7.62 -4.66 2.84
N LEU A 104 -8.64 -3.98 2.34
CA LEU A 104 -10.04 -4.24 2.68
C LEU A 104 -10.47 -5.65 2.26
N TYR A 105 -10.11 -6.07 1.04
CA TYR A 105 -10.40 -7.39 0.50
C TYR A 105 -9.80 -8.52 1.35
N LEU A 106 -8.51 -8.39 1.72
CA LEU A 106 -7.81 -9.36 2.57
C LEU A 106 -8.35 -9.42 4.00
N ASN A 107 -9.05 -8.37 4.45
CA ASN A 107 -9.78 -8.35 5.72
C ASN A 107 -11.25 -8.80 5.57
N GLU A 108 -11.60 -9.47 4.46
CA GLU A 108 -12.95 -9.97 4.16
C GLU A 108 -14.04 -8.88 4.15
N ARG A 109 -13.64 -7.61 3.93
CA ARG A 109 -14.56 -6.47 3.81
C ARG A 109 -14.75 -6.08 2.35
N TYR A 110 -15.97 -5.70 1.99
CA TYR A 110 -16.34 -5.24 0.65
C TYR A 110 -15.96 -6.20 -0.48
N THR A 111 -15.95 -7.51 -0.22
CA THR A 111 -15.39 -8.50 -1.16
C THR A 111 -16.12 -8.50 -2.50
N ILE A 112 -17.44 -8.42 -2.49
CA ILE A 112 -18.28 -8.42 -3.70
C ILE A 112 -18.09 -7.12 -4.50
N GLU A 113 -18.06 -5.99 -3.81
CA GLU A 113 -17.84 -4.65 -4.39
C GLU A 113 -16.47 -4.58 -5.06
N ILE A 114 -15.44 -5.08 -4.38
CA ILE A 114 -14.06 -5.08 -4.88
C ILE A 114 -13.90 -6.06 -6.04
N GLU A 115 -14.53 -7.24 -6.01
CA GLU A 115 -14.54 -8.16 -7.16
C GLU A 115 -15.20 -7.54 -8.40
N LYS A 116 -16.24 -6.74 -8.22
CA LYS A 116 -16.83 -5.98 -9.34
C LYS A 116 -15.82 -5.00 -9.95
N LEU A 117 -15.03 -4.32 -9.13
CA LEU A 117 -13.97 -3.39 -9.58
C LEU A 117 -12.78 -4.10 -10.24
N LYS A 118 -12.44 -5.32 -9.79
CA LYS A 118 -11.36 -6.16 -10.33
C LYS A 118 -11.49 -6.49 -11.81
N SER A 119 -12.70 -6.48 -12.34
CA SER A 119 -12.94 -6.66 -13.78
C SER A 119 -12.15 -5.68 -14.68
N GLY A 120 -11.67 -4.55 -14.14
CA GLY A 120 -10.86 -3.55 -14.86
C GLY A 120 -9.40 -3.37 -14.39
N VAL A 121 -8.92 -4.07 -13.34
CA VAL A 121 -7.61 -3.81 -12.73
C VAL A 121 -6.91 -5.08 -12.24
N LYS A 122 -5.60 -5.19 -12.47
CA LYS A 122 -4.75 -6.22 -11.87
C LYS A 122 -4.38 -5.82 -10.45
N PHE A 123 -4.95 -6.52 -9.48
CA PHE A 123 -4.50 -6.49 -8.09
C PHE A 123 -3.23 -7.31 -7.94
N ALA A 124 -2.41 -6.99 -6.93
CA ALA A 124 -1.17 -7.72 -6.70
C ALA A 124 -1.50 -9.20 -6.42
N LYS A 125 -0.86 -10.11 -7.16
CA LYS A 125 -0.99 -11.54 -6.89
C LYS A 125 -0.17 -11.87 -5.65
N GLU A 126 -0.82 -12.54 -4.70
CA GLU A 126 -0.25 -13.49 -3.74
C GLU A 126 0.88 -12.93 -2.86
N TYR A 127 0.52 -12.54 -1.63
CA TYR A 127 1.47 -12.52 -0.52
C TYR A 127 1.67 -13.98 -0.05
N ILE A 128 2.61 -14.70 -0.67
CA ILE A 128 3.14 -15.98 -0.18
C ILE A 128 4.59 -15.76 0.24
#